data_AF-A0A5B7TKN1-F1
#
_entry.id   AF-A0A5B7TKN1-F1
#
_cell.length_a   1.000
_cell.length_b   1.000
_cell.length_c   1.000
_cell.angle_alpha   90.00
_cell.angle_beta   90.00
_cell.angle_gamma   90.00
#
_symmetry.space_group_name_H-M   'P 1'
#
loop_
_entity.id
_entity.type
_entity.pdbx_description
1 polymer ?
#
loop_
_entity_poly.entity_id
_entity_poly.type
_entity_poly.pdbx_seq_one_letter_code
_entity_poly.pdbx_strand_id
1 'polypeptide(L)'
;MKLFKLTVKGNTQEFTIDYTASTNFISYVDCGFTGTEQEKYEKFLKDLSENGGPQPINIKVKMTTQTTDRALAKNDVLNIKDVNDFIKRLGR
;
A
#
# COMPACT_ATOMS: atom_id res chain seq x y z
N MET A 1 3.94 0.30 17.48
CA MET A 1 4.15 -0.10 16.07
C MET A 1 2.79 -0.18 15.38
N LYS A 2 2.70 0.24 14.12
CA LYS A 2 1.45 0.31 13.37
C LYS A 2 1.34 -0.84 12.37
N LEU A 3 0.12 -1.30 12.15
CA LEU A 3 -0.27 -2.11 11.01
C LEU A 3 -0.59 -1.19 9.87
N PHE A 4 -0.23 -1.62 8.66
CA PHE A 4 -0.51 -0.87 7.46
C PHE A 4 -1.31 -1.73 6.50
N LYS A 5 -2.28 -1.10 5.85
CA LYS A 5 -3.02 -1.67 4.75
C LYS A 5 -2.97 -0.71 3.58
N LEU A 6 -2.56 -1.21 2.42
CA LEU A 6 -2.54 -0.46 1.18
C LEU A 6 -3.66 -0.99 0.28
N THR A 7 -4.46 -0.09 -0.28
CA THR A 7 -5.52 -0.41 -1.23
C THR A 7 -5.21 0.28 -2.55
N VAL A 8 -5.14 -0.49 -3.61
CA VAL A 8 -4.99 0.01 -4.98
C VAL A 8 -6.32 -0.22 -5.70
N LYS A 9 -6.83 0.79 -6.43
CA LYS A 9 -8.03 0.69 -7.26
C LYS A 9 -7.73 1.18 -8.68
N GLY A 10 -8.34 0.58 -9.70
CA GLY A 10 -8.25 1.07 -11.08
C GLY A 10 -7.70 0.04 -12.07
N ASN A 11 -6.72 0.42 -12.89
CA ASN A 11 -6.02 -0.44 -13.83
C ASN A 11 -4.51 -0.10 -13.86
N THR A 12 -3.73 -0.77 -14.69
CA THR A 12 -2.26 -0.57 -14.75
C THR A 12 -1.83 0.77 -15.33
N GLN A 13 -2.73 1.52 -15.97
CA GLN A 13 -2.48 2.83 -16.59
C GLN A 13 -3.08 3.97 -15.76
N GLU A 14 -4.25 3.74 -15.17
CA GLU A 14 -4.99 4.68 -14.32
C GLU A 14 -5.38 3.99 -13.02
N PHE A 15 -4.67 4.30 -11.93
CA PHE A 15 -4.96 3.76 -10.61
C PHE A 15 -4.93 4.83 -9.53
N THR A 16 -5.52 4.50 -8.39
CA THR A 16 -5.43 5.26 -7.15
C THR A 16 -4.96 4.36 -6.03
N ILE A 17 -4.10 4.90 -5.16
CA ILE A 17 -3.63 4.27 -3.95
C ILE A 17 -4.16 5.00 -2.72
N ASP A 18 -4.71 4.22 -1.80
CA ASP A 18 -5.16 4.64 -0.49
C ASP A 18 -4.44 3.76 0.55
N TYR A 19 -3.91 4.34 1.62
CA TYR A 19 -3.36 3.54 2.71
C TYR A 19 -3.96 3.93 4.05
N THR A 20 -4.16 2.92 4.88
CA THR A 20 -4.66 3.08 6.23
C THR A 20 -3.66 2.49 7.22
N ALA A 21 -3.58 3.10 8.39
CA ALA A 21 -2.72 2.63 9.48
C ALA A 21 -3.54 2.40 10.75
N SER A 22 -3.19 1.37 11.51
CA SER A 22 -3.81 1.07 12.79
C SER A 22 -2.77 0.84 13.87
N THR A 23 -3.00 1.39 15.06
CA THR A 23 -2.21 1.08 16.27
C THR A 23 -2.77 -0.10 17.06
N ASN A 24 -4.07 -0.42 16.91
CA ASN A 24 -4.80 -1.30 17.82
C ASN A 24 -5.63 -2.41 17.14
N PHE A 25 -5.34 -2.79 15.88
CA PHE A 25 -6.04 -3.82 15.07
C PHE A 25 -7.54 -3.58 14.78
N ILE A 26 -8.23 -2.78 15.60
CA ILE A 26 -9.69 -2.56 15.59
C ILE A 26 -10.06 -1.33 14.73
N SER A 27 -9.17 -0.34 14.64
CA SER A 27 -9.46 0.92 13.95
C SER A 27 -8.32 1.29 13.00
N TYR A 28 -8.59 1.22 11.70
CA TYR A 28 -7.70 1.71 10.66
C TYR A 28 -8.07 3.16 10.35
N VAL A 29 -7.10 4.06 10.50
CA VAL A 29 -7.26 5.47 10.16
C VAL A 29 -6.74 5.68 8.76
N ASP A 30 -7.55 6.33 7.92
CA ASP A 30 -7.12 6.76 6.59
C ASP A 30 -6.00 7.80 6.73
N CYS A 31 -4.86 7.54 6.08
CA CYS A 31 -3.75 8.47 6.11
C CYS A 31 -3.90 9.63 5.11
N GLY A 32 -5.02 9.66 4.38
CA GLY A 32 -5.67 10.84 3.81
C GLY A 32 -4.70 11.82 3.18
N PHE A 33 -4.17 11.46 2.01
CA PHE A 33 -3.17 12.28 1.34
C PHE A 33 -3.65 12.73 -0.04
N THR A 34 -3.43 14.02 -0.33
CA THR A 34 -3.69 14.65 -1.62
C THR A 34 -2.36 14.86 -2.34
N GLY A 35 -2.24 14.37 -3.57
CA GLY A 35 -1.02 14.41 -4.37
C GLY A 35 -1.08 13.37 -5.48
N THR A 36 0.02 13.23 -6.23
CA THR A 36 0.19 12.16 -7.20
C THR A 36 0.29 10.80 -6.51
N GLU A 37 0.03 9.73 -7.26
CA GLU A 37 0.10 8.37 -6.74
C GLU A 37 1.52 7.97 -6.31
N GLN A 38 2.55 8.52 -6.96
CA GLN A 38 3.94 8.33 -6.54
C GLN A 38 4.22 8.99 -5.18
N GLU A 39 3.78 10.24 -4.97
CA GLU A 39 3.96 10.94 -3.68
C GLU A 39 3.22 10.24 -2.54
N LYS A 40 2.00 9.75 -2.80
CA LYS A 40 1.25 8.93 -1.83
C LYS A 40 2.03 7.66 -1.47
N TYR A 41 2.67 7.04 -2.45
CA TYR A 41 3.40 5.79 -2.26
C TYR A 41 4.69 6.01 -1.47
N GLU A 42 5.46 7.04 -1.81
CA GLU A 42 6.66 7.43 -1.07
C GLU A 42 6.36 7.74 0.40
N LYS A 43 5.25 8.44 0.66
CA LYS A 43 4.82 8.71 2.03
C LYS A 43 4.44 7.44 2.77
N PHE A 44 3.71 6.54 2.13
CA PHE A 44 3.42 5.22 2.67
C PHE A 44 4.71 4.45 3.01
N LEU A 45 5.72 4.45 2.13
CA LEU A 45 7.00 3.79 2.38
C LEU A 45 7.74 4.41 3.56
N LYS A 46 7.73 5.74 3.68
CA LYS A 46 8.32 6.46 4.81
C LYS A 46 7.63 6.08 6.13
N ASP A 47 6.30 6.16 6.17
CA ASP A 47 5.52 5.80 7.36
C ASP A 47 5.72 4.32 7.73
N LEU A 48 5.76 3.43 6.74
CA LEU A 48 6.03 2.02 6.90
C LEU A 48 7.42 1.77 7.48
N SER A 49 8.44 2.48 6.99
CA SER A 49 9.81 2.38 7.50
C SER A 49 9.88 2.77 8.98
N GLU A 50 9.35 3.96 9.32
CA GLU A 50 9.42 4.57 10.65
C GLU A 50 8.52 3.88 11.69
N ASN A 51 7.30 3.50 11.31
CA ASN A 51 6.26 3.07 12.25
C ASN A 51 5.82 1.60 12.06
N GLY A 52 6.22 0.95 10.96
CA GLY A 52 5.80 -0.40 10.62
C GLY A 52 6.36 -1.46 11.56
N GLY A 53 5.46 -2.28 12.11
CA GLY A 53 5.83 -3.45 12.88
C GLY A 53 6.43 -4.59 12.04
N PRO A 54 6.77 -5.72 12.67
CA PRO A 54 7.31 -6.91 11.98
C PRO A 54 6.26 -7.66 11.14
N GLN A 55 4.99 -7.23 11.21
CA GLN A 55 3.90 -7.92 10.55
C GLN A 55 3.89 -7.64 9.03
N PRO A 56 3.39 -8.59 8.22
CA PRO A 56 3.19 -8.37 6.80
C PRO A 56 2.23 -7.21 6.54
N ILE A 57 2.45 -6.52 5.42
CA ILE A 57 1.54 -5.49 4.93
C ILE A 57 0.43 -6.17 4.14
N ASN A 58 -0.81 -5.88 4.51
CA ASN A 58 -1.95 -6.31 3.72
C ASN A 58 -2.14 -5.34 2.54
N ILE A 59 -2.05 -5.87 1.33
CA ILE A 59 -2.19 -5.12 0.10
C ILE A 59 -3.40 -5.65 -0.64
N LYS A 60 -4.40 -4.79 -0.77
CA LYS A 60 -5.63 -5.09 -1.49
C LYS A 60 -5.60 -4.40 -2.85
N VAL A 61 -5.58 -5.18 -3.91
CA VAL A 61 -5.59 -4.69 -5.28
C VAL A 61 -6.95 -4.95 -5.88
N LYS A 62 -7.68 -3.88 -6.22
CA LYS A 62 -8.99 -3.92 -6.88
C LYS A 62 -8.84 -3.35 -8.29
N MET A 63 -8.34 -4.18 -9.20
CA MET A 63 -8.27 -3.81 -10.60
C MET A 63 -9.62 -4.05 -11.29
N THR A 64 -9.85 -3.37 -12.42
CA THR A 64 -11.06 -3.56 -13.25
C THR A 64 -11.28 -5.03 -13.63
N THR A 65 -10.20 -5.77 -13.86
CA THR A 65 -10.24 -7.17 -14.30
C THR A 65 -10.13 -8.19 -13.17
N GLN A 66 -9.60 -7.80 -12.00
CA GLN A 66 -9.32 -8.73 -10.90
C GLN A 66 -9.21 -8.03 -9.55
N THR A 67 -9.73 -8.70 -8.50
CA THR A 67 -9.44 -8.33 -7.11
C THR A 67 -8.51 -9.37 -6.48
N THR A 68 -7.39 -8.91 -5.94
CA THR A 68 -6.38 -9.74 -5.28
C THR A 68 -6.06 -9.16 -3.90
N ASP A 69 -5.90 -10.03 -2.90
CA ASP A 69 -5.42 -9.66 -1.56
C ASP A 69 -4.08 -10.38 -1.36
N ARG A 70 -3.02 -9.64 -1.02
CA ARG A 70 -1.68 -10.18 -0.78
C ARG A 70 -1.14 -9.66 0.54
N ALA A 71 -0.51 -10.54 1.31
CA ALA A 71 0.32 -10.17 2.43
C ALA A 71 1.78 -10.16 1.96
N LEU A 72 2.43 -8.99 1.92
CA LEU A 72 3.86 -8.88 1.58
C LEU A 72 4.69 -8.53 2.82
N ALA A 73 5.91 -9.05 2.87
CA ALA A 73 6.84 -8.68 3.93
C ALA A 73 7.20 -7.19 3.82
N LYS A 74 7.35 -6.51 4.96
CA LYS A 74 7.72 -5.08 5.02
C LYS A 74 8.92 -4.77 4.12
N ASN A 75 9.98 -5.59 4.18
CA ASN A 75 11.19 -5.38 3.39
C ASN A 75 10.94 -5.49 1.88
N ASP A 76 10.09 -6.41 1.44
CA ASP A 76 9.77 -6.55 0.01
C ASP A 76 9.04 -5.32 -0.52
N VAL A 77 8.14 -4.74 0.30
CA VAL A 77 7.43 -3.51 -0.05
C VAL A 77 8.38 -2.32 -0.06
N LEU A 78 9.26 -2.19 0.94
CA LEU A 78 10.24 -1.10 1.02
C LEU A 78 11.29 -1.14 -0.11
N ASN A 79 11.52 -2.30 -0.70
CA ASN A 79 12.46 -2.46 -1.83
C ASN A 79 11.89 -1.99 -3.17
N ILE A 80 10.57 -1.75 -3.26
CA ILE A 80 9.93 -1.29 -4.49
C ILE A 80 9.64 0.20 -4.30
N LYS A 81 10.39 1.08 -4.97
CA LYS A 81 10.26 2.54 -4.79
C LYS A 81 9.31 3.19 -5.78
N ASP A 82 9.17 2.59 -6.96
CA ASP A 82 8.28 3.07 -8.02
C ASP A 82 6.90 2.42 -7.88
N VAL A 83 5.86 3.25 -7.82
CA VAL A 83 4.48 2.77 -7.64
C VAL A 83 4.00 1.95 -8.84
N ASN A 84 4.43 2.26 -10.07
CA ASN A 84 4.05 1.49 -11.25
C ASN A 84 4.67 0.10 -11.24
N ASP A 85 5.93 -0.02 -10.82
CA ASP A 85 6.57 -1.32 -10.66
C ASP A 85 5.92 -2.15 -9.55
N PHE A 86 5.49 -1.49 -8.47
CA PHE A 86 4.70 -2.11 -7.43
C PHE A 86 3.37 -2.66 -7.98
N ILE A 87 2.63 -1.86 -8.74
CA ILE A 87 1.37 -2.28 -9.37
C ILE A 87 1.59 -3.41 -10.38
N LYS A 88 2.61 -3.33 -11.24
CA LYS A 88 2.94 -4.38 -12.21
C LYS A 88 3.26 -5.70 -11.51
N ARG A 89 3.93 -5.67 -10.35
CA ARG A 89 4.26 -6.87 -9.58
C ARG A 89 3.03 -7.50 -8.93
N LEU A 90 2.01 -6.70 -8.60
CA LEU A 90 0.77 -7.16 -7.99
C LEU A 90 -0.29 -7.60 -9.01
N GLY A 91 -0.29 -7.01 -10.20
CA GLY A 91 -1.18 -7.35 -11.31
C GLY A 91 -0.74 -8.57 -12.13
N ARG A 92 0.37 -9.22 -11.75
CA ARG A 92 0.81 -10.52 -12.29
C ARG A 92 0.22 -11.68 -11.52
#